data_AF-A0A964RRE8-F1
#
_entry.id   AF-A0A964RRE8-F1
#
_cell.length_a   1.000
_cell.length_b   1.000
_cell.length_c   1.000
_cell.angle_alpha   90.00
_cell.angle_beta   90.00
_cell.angle_gamma   90.00
#
_symmetry.space_group_name_H-M   'P 1'
#
loop_
_entity.id
_entity.type
_entity.pdbx_description
1 polymer ?
#
loop_
_entity_poly.entity_id
_entity_poly.type
_entity_poly.pdbx_seq_one_letter_code
_entity_poly.pdbx_strand_id
1 'polypeptide(L)' 'MILIPDEFLNDKDNLSKVYEILDKLDYDIKGYDDYTEDDAIKELKELNEDIIIEKLNSGFFTFGA' A
#
# COMPACT_ATOMS: atom_id res chain seq x y z
N MET A 1 8.98 2.50 7.38
CA MET A 1 7.83 2.33 8.31
C MET A 1 6.76 3.31 7.87
N ILE A 2 5.73 2.80 7.21
CA ILE A 2 4.71 3.60 6.53
C ILE A 2 3.63 3.95 7.56
N LEU A 3 3.30 5.23 7.69
CA LEU A 3 2.22 5.68 8.57
C LEU A 3 0.94 5.83 7.75
N ILE A 4 -0.06 5.01 8.07
CA ILE A 4 -1.38 5.04 7.45
C ILE A 4 -2.37 5.55 8.50
N PRO A 5 -2.94 6.75 8.33
CA PRO A 5 -4.04 7.22 9.15
C PRO A 5 -5.26 6.31 8.99
N ASP A 6 -5.96 6.01 10.09
CA ASP A 6 -7.22 5.24 10.06
C ASP A 6 -8.28 5.89 9.15
N GLU A 7 -8.20 7.21 8.93
CA GLU A 7 -9.09 7.95 8.04
C GLU A 7 -8.91 7.59 6.57
N PHE A 8 -7.80 6.94 6.21
CA PHE A 8 -7.55 6.50 4.84
C PHE A 8 -8.08 5.10 4.59
N LEU A 9 -8.47 4.37 5.64
CA LEU A 9 -9.02 3.04 5.50
C LEU A 9 -10.53 3.12 5.33
N ASN A 10 -11.02 2.48 4.28
CA ASN A 10 -12.45 2.23 4.14
C ASN A 10 -12.91 1.20 5.18
N ASP A 11 -12.09 0.19 5.47
CA ASP A 11 -12.32 -0.77 6.53
C ASP A 11 -11.12 -0.84 7.49
N LYS A 12 -11.38 -0.65 8.79
CA LYS A 12 -10.34 -0.72 9.82
C LYS A 12 -9.77 -2.12 9.97
N ASP A 13 -10.53 -3.15 9.62
CA ASP A 13 -10.06 -4.54 9.63
C ASP A 13 -9.06 -4.81 8.49
N ASN A 14 -9.04 -3.98 7.44
CA ASN A 14 -8.09 -4.07 6.35
C ASN A 14 -6.73 -3.46 6.67
N LEU A 15 -6.57 -2.71 7.77
CA LEU A 15 -5.32 -2.04 8.16
C LEU A 15 -4.12 -2.97 8.04
N SER A 16 -4.23 -4.19 8.57
CA SER A 16 -3.12 -5.15 8.57
C SER A 16 -2.73 -5.58 7.16
N LYS A 17 -3.72 -5.84 6.29
CA LYS A 17 -3.48 -6.24 4.89
C LYS A 17 -2.93 -5.10 4.06
N VAL A 18 -3.49 -3.90 4.22
CA VAL A 18 -2.99 -2.69 3.56
C VAL A 18 -1.53 -2.47 3.95
N TYR A 19 -1.21 -2.63 5.23
CA TYR A 19 0.17 -2.51 5.70
C TYR A 19 1.08 -3.56 5.07
N GLU A 20 0.66 -4.83 4.99
CA GLU A 20 1.42 -5.88 4.31
C GLU A 20 1.66 -5.58 2.82
N ILE A 21 0.65 -5.08 2.10
CA ILE A 21 0.76 -4.68 0.69
C ILE A 21 1.79 -3.57 0.52
N LEU A 22 1.68 -2.51 1.32
CA LEU A 22 2.60 -1.38 1.24
C LEU A 22 4.02 -1.73 1.72
N ASP A 23 4.16 -2.63 2.69
CA ASP A 23 5.45 -3.11 3.18
C ASP A 23 6.16 -3.97 2.13
N LYS A 24 5.44 -4.83 1.41
CA LYS A 24 5.98 -5.56 0.24
C LYS A 24 6.52 -4.59 -0.81
N LEU A 25 5.79 -3.52 -1.10
CA LEU A 25 6.24 -2.50 -2.06
C LEU A 25 7.54 -1.79 -1.60
N ASP A 26 7.67 -1.49 -0.29
CA ASP A 26 8.90 -0.94 0.28
C ASP A 26 10.06 -1.96 0.25
N TYR A 27 9.75 -3.26 0.42
CA TYR A 27 10.73 -4.34 0.43
C TYR A 27 11.22 -4.73 -0.96
N ASP A 28 10.38 -4.59 -1.99
CA ASP A 28 10.69 -4.88 -3.39
C ASP A 28 11.86 -4.05 -3.92
N ILE A 29 11.99 -2.81 -3.41
CA ILE A 29 13.14 -1.92 -3.68
C ILE A 29 14.48 -2.57 -3.29
N LYS A 30 14.48 -3.63 -2.46
CA LYS A 30 15.67 -4.41 -2.08
C LYS A 30 15.98 -5.61 -2.98
N GLY A 31 15.21 -5.83 -4.05
CA GLY A 31 15.59 -6.66 -5.20
C GLY A 31 15.36 -8.17 -5.07
N TYR A 32 14.26 -8.59 -4.46
CA TYR A 32 13.96 -10.02 -4.25
C TYR A 32 12.60 -10.51 -4.75
N ASP A 33 11.68 -9.62 -5.15
CA ASP A 33 10.39 -9.97 -5.74
C ASP A 33 10.18 -9.09 -6.99
N ASP A 34 9.21 -9.43 -7.84
CA ASP A 34 8.73 -8.55 -8.93
C ASP A 34 7.44 -7.85 -8.46
N TYR A 35 7.41 -7.38 -7.21
CA TYR A 35 6.19 -6.82 -6.61
C TYR A 35 6.07 -5.34 -6.94
N THR A 36 5.25 -5.05 -7.95
CA THR A 36 5.15 -3.69 -8.50
C THR A 36 4.04 -2.86 -7.85
N GLU A 37 4.05 -1.55 -8.12
CA GLU A 37 2.98 -0.64 -7.72
C GLU A 37 1.62 -1.08 -8.28
N ASP A 38 1.59 -1.64 -9.48
CA ASP A 38 0.37 -2.18 -10.11
C ASP A 38 -0.20 -3.38 -9.34
N ASP A 39 0.65 -4.25 -8.79
CA ASP A 39 0.22 -5.38 -7.96
C ASP A 39 -0.39 -4.89 -6.64
N ALA A 40 0.24 -3.90 -6.01
CA ALA A 40 -0.28 -3.27 -4.81
C ALA A 40 -1.64 -2.59 -5.06
N ILE A 41 -1.78 -1.83 -6.14
CA ILE A 41 -3.06 -1.18 -6.51
C ILE A 41 -4.15 -2.23 -6.72
N LYS A 42 -3.82 -3.36 -7.36
CA LYS A 42 -4.78 -4.44 -7.60
C LYS A 42 -5.27 -5.06 -6.29
N GLU A 43 -4.36 -5.40 -5.37
CA GLU A 43 -4.73 -5.96 -4.06
C GLU A 43 -5.56 -4.97 -3.22
N LEU A 44 -5.17 -3.70 -3.19
CA LEU A 44 -5.93 -2.64 -2.50
C LEU A 44 -7.34 -2.47 -3.07
N LYS A 45 -7.49 -2.64 -4.38
CA LYS A 45 -8.78 -2.56 -5.05
C LYS A 45 -9.68 -3.74 -4.70
N GLU A 46 -9.12 -4.94 -4.52
CA GLU A 46 -9.86 -6.10 -4.02
C GLU A 46 -10.33 -5.92 -2.56
N LEU A 47 -9.59 -5.14 -1.78
CA LEU A 47 -9.97 -4.74 -0.41
C LEU A 47 -10.92 -3.54 -0.36
N ASN A 48 -11.26 -2.95 -1.51
CA ASN A 48 -12.10 -1.76 -1.62
C ASN A 48 -11.49 -0.53 -0.91
N GLU A 49 -10.16 -0.41 -0.94
CA GLU A 49 -9.37 0.65 -0.30
C GLU A 49 -9.00 1.76 -1.29
N ASP A 50 -10.01 2.39 -1.90
CA ASP A 50 -9.84 3.40 -2.95
C ASP A 50 -9.01 4.61 -2.49
N ILE A 51 -9.17 5.02 -1.22
CA ILE A 51 -8.45 6.16 -0.65
C ILE A 51 -6.94 5.86 -0.58
N ILE A 52 -6.57 4.65 -0.19
CA ILE A 52 -5.15 4.23 -0.16
C ILE A 52 -4.57 4.25 -1.57
N ILE A 53 -5.32 3.78 -2.57
CA ILE A 53 -4.89 3.80 -3.98
C ILE A 53 -4.67 5.24 -4.46
N GLU A 54 -5.57 6.17 -4.12
CA GLU A 54 -5.37 7.59 -4.46
C GLU A 54 -4.12 8.18 -3.81
N LYS A 55 -3.85 7.84 -2.53
CA LYS A 55 -2.65 8.28 -1.81
C LYS A 55 -1.38 7.69 -2.40
N LEU A 56 -1.41 6.43 -2.83
CA LEU A 56 -0.33 5.76 -3.53
C LEU A 56 0.02 6.50 -4.83
N ASN A 57 -0.97 6.70 -5.71
CA ASN A 57 -0.80 7.42 -6.98
C ASN A 57 -0.38 8.90 -6.79
N SER A 58 -0.77 9.52 -5.68
CA SER A 58 -0.36 10.88 -5.32
C SER A 58 1.12 10.97 -4.89
N GLY A 59 1.82 9.85 -4.71
CA GLY A 59 3.15 9.83 -4.12
C GLY A 59 3.18 10.23 -2.64
N PHE A 60 2.05 10.08 -1.92
CA PHE A 60 1.97 10.38 -0.50
C PHE A 60 2.81 9.40 0.32
N PHE A 61 2.78 8.13 -0.07
CA PHE A 61 3.64 7.10 0.51
C PHE A 61 5.04 7.21 -0.10
N THR A 62 6.04 7.28 0.77
CA THR A 62 7.45 7.27 0.36
C THR A 62 7.99 5.88 0.61
N PHE A 63 8.30 5.18 -0.47
CA PHE A 63 8.91 3.85 -0.47
C PHE A 63 10.38 4.02 -0.83
N GLY A 64 11.28 3.46 -0.01
CA GLY A 64 12.72 3.56 -0.24
C GLY A 64 13.32 4.96 0.01
N ALA A 65 14.08 5.06 1.11
CA ALA A 65 15.24 5.93 1.22
C ALA A 65 16.42 5.11 1.77
#